data_AF-A0A382W7L1-F1
#
_entry.id   AF-A0A382W7L1-F1
#
_cell.length_a   1.000
_cell.length_b   1.000
_cell.length_c   1.000
_cell.angle_alpha   90.00
_cell.angle_beta   90.00
_cell.angle_gamma   90.00
#
_symmetry.space_group_name_H-M   'P 1'
#
loop_
_entity.id
_entity.type
_entity.pdbx_description
1 polymer ?
#
loop_
_entity_poly.entity_id
_entity_poly.type
_entity_poly.pdbx_seq_one_letter_code
_entity_poly.pdbx_strand_id
1 'polypeptide(L)' 'MQHHKYSLTELDDMMPWEREIYIKLLLQHLEEEKMKAKERESRMKR' A
#
# COMPACT_ATOMS: atom_id res chain seq x y z
N MET A 1 -10.69 4.79 2.16
CA MET A 1 -9.48 4.29 1.47
C MET A 1 -9.80 2.95 0.83
N GLN A 2 -10.42 2.95 -0.36
CA GLN A 2 -10.58 1.75 -1.19
C GLN A 2 -9.32 1.59 -2.07
N HIS A 3 -8.19 1.25 -1.45
CA HIS A 3 -6.90 1.08 -2.15
C HIS A 3 -6.68 -0.34 -2.68
N HIS A 4 -7.77 -1.06 -2.99
CA HIS A 4 -7.74 -2.31 -3.73
C HIS A 4 -8.67 -2.18 -4.93
N LYS A 5 -8.14 -1.60 -6.01
CA LYS A 5 -8.85 -1.52 -7.31
C LYS A 5 -8.87 -2.86 -8.04
N TYR A 6 -8.14 -3.85 -7.54
CA TYR A 6 -8.12 -5.21 -8.06
C TYR A 6 -8.83 -6.11 -7.06
N SER A 7 -9.80 -6.85 -7.56
CA SER A 7 -10.41 -7.99 -6.90
C SER A 7 -9.39 -9.13 -6.77
N LEU A 8 -9.65 -10.07 -5.85
CA LEU A 8 -8.78 -11.25 -5.66
C LEU A 8 -8.65 -12.06 -6.97
N THR A 9 -9.71 -12.15 -7.76
CA THR A 9 -9.70 -12.81 -9.08
C THR A 9 -8.76 -12.11 -10.06
N GLU A 10 -8.76 -10.77 -10.10
CA GLU A 10 -7.86 -10.01 -10.98
C GLU A 10 -6.38 -10.15 -10.57
N LEU A 11 -6.09 -10.38 -9.28
CA LEU A 11 -4.74 -10.65 -8.80
C LEU A 11 -4.27 -12.09 -9.10
N ASP A 12 -5.19 -13.03 -9.20
CA ASP A 12 -4.90 -14.43 -9.57
C ASP A 12 -4.67 -14.57 -11.08
N ASP A 13 -5.38 -13.79 -11.89
CA ASP A 13 -5.21 -13.75 -13.35
C ASP A 13 -3.99 -12.92 -13.80
N MET A 14 -3.36 -12.17 -12.89
CA MET A 14 -2.14 -11.40 -13.17
C MET A 14 -0.95 -12.31 -13.44
N MET A 15 -0.10 -11.91 -14.40
CA MET A 15 1.17 -12.58 -14.61
C MET A 15 2.02 -12.51 -13.33
N PRO A 16 2.78 -13.56 -12.97
CA PRO A 16 3.50 -13.63 -11.69
C PRO A 16 4.38 -12.40 -11.39
N TRP A 17 4.99 -11.82 -12.42
CA TRP A 17 5.87 -10.66 -12.31
C TRP A 17 5.10 -9.35 -12.08
N GLU A 18 3.90 -9.18 -12.65
CA GLU A 18 3.06 -7.98 -12.45
C GLU A 18 2.56 -7.91 -11.00
N ARG A 19 2.17 -9.07 -10.45
CA ARG A 19 1.77 -9.20 -9.05
C ARG A 19 2.90 -8.80 -8.11
N GLU A 20 4.14 -9.22 -8.39
CA GLU A 20 5.30 -8.82 -7.59
C GLU A 20 5.53 -7.30 -7.59
N ILE A 21 5.38 -6.65 -8.75
CA ILE A 21 5.49 -5.19 -8.86
C ILE A 21 4.37 -4.51 -8.08
N TYR A 22 3.13 -4.98 -8.22
CA TYR A 22 1.99 -4.43 -7.50
C TYR A 22 2.19 -4.54 -5.98
N ILE A 23 2.63 -5.70 -5.49
CA ILE A 23 2.94 -5.90 -4.07
C ILE A 23 4.04 -4.95 -3.60
N LYS A 24 5.12 -4.76 -4.38
CA LYS A 24 6.20 -3.82 -4.04
C LYS A 24 5.67 -2.38 -3.92
N LEU A 25 4.87 -1.94 -4.88
CA LEU A 25 4.26 -0.59 -4.85
C LEU A 25 3.30 -0.42 -3.67
N LEU A 26 2.52 -1.46 -3.36
CA LEU A 26 1.60 -1.46 -2.22
C LEU A 26 2.35 -1.37 -0.89
N LEU A 27 3.43 -2.15 -0.73
CA LEU A 27 4.27 -2.10 0.47
C LEU A 27 4.90 -0.70 0.65
N GLN A 28 5.39 -0.09 -0.43
CA GLN A 28 5.92 1.27 -0.38
C GLN A 28 4.86 2.27 0.08
N HIS A 29 3.66 2.21 -0.52
CA HIS A 29 2.55 3.09 -0.15
C HIS A 29 2.17 2.96 1.33
N LEU A 30 2.09 1.73 1.86
CA LEU A 30 1.77 1.49 3.27
C LEU A 30 2.82 2.06 4.23
N GLU A 31 4.10 1.94 3.89
CA GLU A 31 5.17 2.51 4.71
C GLU A 31 5.11 4.05 4.70
N GLU A 32 4.84 4.68 3.55
CA GLU A 32 4.64 6.12 3.46
C GLU A 32 3.46 6.59 4.33
N GLU A 33 2.32 5.89 4.29
CA GLU A 33 1.16 6.25 5.10
C GLU A 33 1.43 6.09 6.61
N LYS A 34 2.17 5.04 7.00
CA LYS A 34 2.61 4.83 8.39
C LYS A 34 3.54 5.95 8.85
N MET A 35 4.47 6.39 8.00
CA MET A 35 5.36 7.52 8.30
C MET A 35 4.58 8.82 8.47
N LYS A 36 3.64 9.13 7.57
CA LYS A 36 2.74 10.30 7.71
C LYS A 36 1.90 10.22 8.99
N ALA A 37 1.43 9.03 9.38
CA ALA A 37 0.70 8.85 10.63
C ALA A 37 1.58 9.17 11.86
N LYS A 38 2.81 8.64 11.89
CA LYS A 38 3.78 8.94 12.95
C LYS A 38 4.16 10.42 13.02
N GLU A 39 4.34 11.09 11.88
CA GLU A 39 4.61 12.52 11.82
C GLU A 39 3.45 13.35 12.35
N ARG A 40 2.21 12.97 12.03
CA ARG A 40 1.01 13.61 12.59
C ARG A 40 0.94 13.43 14.10
N GLU A 41 1.18 12.22 14.58
CA GLU A 41 1.19 11.92 16.02
C GLU A 41 2.28 12.70 16.76
N SER A 42 3.50 12.78 16.21
CA SER A 42 4.60 13.53 16.83
C SER A 42 4.33 15.04 16.87
N ARG A 43 3.69 15.59 15.84
CA ARG A 43 3.23 16.98 15.82
C ARG A 43 2.15 17.26 16.85
N MET A 44 1.23 16.32 17.10
CA MET A 44 0.16 16.48 18.10
C MET A 44 0.66 16.36 19.55
N LYS A 45 1.79 15.68 19.78
CA LYS A 45 2.39 15.50 21.12
C LYS A 45 3.32 16.64 21.54
N ARG A 46 3.61 17.60 20.66
CA ARG A 46 4.38 18.81 20.93
C ARG A 46 3.44 19.96 21.26
#